data_AF-A0A416MJ46-F1
#
_entry.id   AF-A0A416MJ46-F1
#
_cell.length_a   1.000
_cell.length_b   1.000
_cell.length_c   1.000
_cell.angle_alpha   90.00
_cell.angle_beta   90.00
_cell.angle_gamma   90.00
#
_symmetry.space_group_name_H-M   'P 1'
#
loop_
_entity.id
_entity.type
_entity.pdbx_description
1 polymer ?
#
loop_
_entity_poly.entity_id
_entity_poly.type
_entity_poly.pdbx_seq_one_letter_code
_entity_poly.pdbx_strand_id
1 'polypeptide(L)'
;MSCPFYLTQGGDFVLELHRFPTLCSVGHIRIGISVDNGEMNVFESQSTDEHRANWKHNILNNVDKLSGRFTGLAAGLHNLTFTAIDPYVSFTRAVLYDEKSEAGKQLSCQLTSLAKLVDGAYKRSNLGIILSNPECEMLPKNIDLDAYCEHWYGNVTPEPRPVLYLPLSAGKDSLEDDDIIIRPEENSDKITPQQILEKAVNPVTEANGIINIDAASAMAQTAFASTNDSADGTSWNYCDSPAYNESGLAMYIEKEGLSWSEQEAPSLHYIVKTQGGHYRIWVHTWQWGDDCSHYTVGVDGVIVPEKELYGGRPLWKYASEHVWKWAPVWECELEKGQHEISVHSLNSRLRIDQIRLEKV
;
A
#
# COMPACT_ATOMS: atom_id res chain seq x y z
N MET A 1 20.99 15.74 10.02
CA MET A 1 21.50 14.51 9.38
C MET A 1 22.26 14.89 8.13
N SER A 2 23.35 14.24 7.75
CA SER A 2 24.01 14.47 6.45
C SER A 2 24.31 13.15 5.74
N CYS A 3 24.26 13.13 4.41
CA CYS A 3 24.54 11.94 3.61
C CYS A 3 25.31 12.29 2.33
N PRO A 4 26.42 11.60 2.03
CA PRO A 4 27.18 11.84 0.81
C PRO A 4 26.49 11.26 -0.43
N PHE A 5 26.61 11.93 -1.56
CA PHE A 5 26.19 11.45 -2.87
C PHE A 5 27.15 11.91 -3.96
N TYR A 6 27.18 11.19 -5.08
CA TYR A 6 28.07 11.50 -6.20
C TYR A 6 27.27 11.84 -7.46
N LEU A 7 27.58 12.99 -8.06
CA LEU A 7 27.03 13.41 -9.34
C LEU A 7 28.02 13.13 -10.46
N THR A 8 27.61 12.34 -11.44
CA THR A 8 28.42 12.04 -12.63
C THR A 8 28.48 13.20 -13.61
N GLN A 9 27.52 14.13 -13.53
CA GLN A 9 27.45 15.35 -14.31
C GLN A 9 26.93 16.49 -13.44
N GLY A 10 27.43 17.69 -13.68
CA GLY A 10 26.91 18.89 -13.01
C GLY A 10 25.64 19.39 -13.69
N GLY A 11 24.81 20.12 -12.96
CA GLY A 11 23.55 20.64 -13.47
C GLY A 11 22.57 21.07 -12.39
N ASP A 12 21.32 21.21 -12.83
CA ASP A 12 20.18 21.52 -11.99
C ASP A 12 19.41 20.24 -11.69
N PHE A 13 19.03 20.07 -10.43
CA PHE A 13 18.42 18.86 -9.92
C PHE A 13 17.19 19.15 -9.08
N VAL A 14 16.19 18.27 -9.17
CA VAL A 14 15.01 18.28 -8.30
C VAL A 14 15.17 17.20 -7.26
N LEU A 15 15.13 17.55 -5.98
CA LEU A 15 15.03 16.59 -4.89
C LEU A 15 13.57 16.38 -4.52
N GLU A 16 13.15 15.13 -4.37
CA GLU A 16 11.85 14.71 -3.88
C GLU A 16 12.01 13.85 -2.62
N LEU A 17 11.36 14.27 -1.53
CA LEU A 17 11.25 13.55 -0.28
C LEU A 17 9.91 12.84 -0.20
N HIS A 18 9.95 11.55 0.13
CA HIS A 18 8.78 10.71 0.34
C HIS A 18 8.60 10.57 1.83
N ARG A 19 7.52 11.12 2.37
CA ARG A 19 7.18 11.03 3.78
C ARG A 19 5.86 10.31 4.01
N PHE A 20 5.73 9.75 5.21
CA PHE A 20 4.43 9.27 5.65
C PHE A 20 3.46 10.45 5.72
N PRO A 21 2.28 10.35 5.10
CA PRO A 21 1.27 11.40 5.20
C PRO A 21 0.87 11.58 6.67
N THR A 22 1.14 12.75 7.21
CA THR A 22 0.74 13.17 8.57
C THR A 22 0.30 14.61 8.52
N LEU A 23 -0.68 14.97 9.35
CA LEU A 23 -1.28 16.30 9.41
C LEU A 23 -0.81 17.08 10.63
N CYS A 24 -0.77 18.40 10.45
CA CYS A 24 -0.68 19.36 11.54
C CYS A 24 -1.70 20.49 11.26
N SER A 25 -2.95 20.30 11.69
CA SER A 25 -4.08 21.19 11.33
C SER A 25 -3.91 22.65 11.73
N VAL A 26 -3.11 22.92 12.75
CA VAL A 26 -2.84 24.27 13.28
C VAL A 26 -1.39 24.72 13.06
N GLY A 27 -0.59 23.95 12.32
CA GLY A 27 0.84 24.18 12.20
C GLY A 27 1.41 23.83 10.84
N HIS A 28 2.72 23.62 10.81
CA HIS A 28 3.48 23.33 9.60
C HIS A 28 4.28 22.06 9.81
N ILE A 29 4.58 21.37 8.71
CA ILE A 29 5.55 20.27 8.72
C ILE A 29 6.62 20.58 7.68
N ARG A 30 7.73 21.13 8.17
CA ARG A 30 8.85 21.60 7.34
C ARG A 30 10.14 20.85 7.64
N ILE A 31 10.88 20.59 6.58
CA ILE A 31 12.24 20.05 6.63
C ILE A 31 13.18 20.96 5.82
N GLY A 32 14.27 21.37 6.44
CA GLY A 32 15.35 22.11 5.79
C GLY A 32 16.32 21.15 5.12
N ILE A 33 16.76 21.48 3.91
CA ILE A 33 17.68 20.65 3.13
C ILE A 33 18.75 21.53 2.49
N SER A 34 20.03 21.20 2.68
CA SER A 34 21.15 21.91 2.05
C SER A 34 22.14 20.94 1.41
N VAL A 35 22.87 21.40 0.38
CA VAL A 35 23.97 20.66 -0.23
C VAL A 35 25.28 21.37 0.10
N ASP A 36 26.31 20.63 0.53
CA ASP A 36 27.67 21.11 0.84
C ASP A 36 27.73 22.29 1.82
N ASN A 37 26.82 22.31 2.80
CA ASN A 37 26.62 23.43 3.73
C ASN A 37 26.26 24.76 3.03
N GLY A 38 25.73 24.69 1.82
CA GLY A 38 25.14 25.81 1.11
C GLY A 38 23.81 26.26 1.70
N GLU A 39 23.07 27.08 0.94
CA GLU A 39 21.78 27.60 1.36
C GLU A 39 20.79 26.47 1.70
N MET A 40 20.05 26.66 2.80
CA MET A 40 19.05 25.71 3.26
C MET A 40 17.72 25.98 2.55
N ASN A 41 17.31 25.04 1.71
CA ASN A 41 15.99 25.02 1.10
C ASN A 41 14.97 24.42 2.08
N VAL A 42 13.86 25.12 2.31
CA VAL A 42 12.80 24.62 3.20
C VAL A 42 11.70 23.95 2.38
N PHE A 43 11.47 22.68 2.66
CA PHE A 43 10.45 21.85 2.03
C PHE A 43 9.27 21.76 3.00
N GLU A 44 8.06 22.06 2.55
CA GLU A 44 6.87 22.16 3.40
C GLU A 44 5.69 21.39 2.82
N SER A 45 5.02 20.60 3.68
CA SER A 45 3.77 19.95 3.30
C SER A 45 2.65 20.98 3.13
N GLN A 46 2.02 20.97 1.95
CA GLN A 46 0.87 21.84 1.66
C GLN A 46 -0.45 21.28 2.22
N SER A 47 -0.46 19.98 2.57
CA SER A 47 -1.61 19.29 3.15
C SER A 47 -1.62 19.46 4.67
N THR A 48 -2.09 20.62 5.13
CA THR A 48 -2.22 20.90 6.57
C THR A 48 -3.49 20.28 7.17
N ASP A 49 -4.50 20.00 6.34
CA ASP A 49 -5.82 19.50 6.73
C ASP A 49 -6.37 18.53 5.68
N GLU A 50 -7.37 17.73 6.04
CA GLU A 50 -7.92 16.66 5.19
C GLU A 50 -8.58 17.16 3.90
N HIS A 51 -9.03 18.41 3.88
CA HIS A 51 -9.64 19.05 2.72
C HIS A 51 -8.66 19.92 1.91
N ARG A 52 -7.37 19.94 2.28
CA ARG A 52 -6.40 20.87 1.68
C ARG A 52 -5.34 20.16 0.83
N ALA A 53 -5.03 20.83 -0.28
CA ALA A 53 -4.03 20.41 -1.26
C ALA A 53 -4.26 18.95 -1.69
N ASN A 54 -3.25 18.08 -1.50
CA ASN A 54 -3.22 16.73 -2.04
C ASN A 54 -3.44 15.66 -0.96
N TRP A 55 -4.11 15.96 0.16
CA TRP A 55 -4.21 15.02 1.29
C TRP A 55 -4.80 13.66 0.88
N LYS A 56 -5.96 13.68 0.20
CA LYS A 56 -6.60 12.47 -0.34
C LYS A 56 -5.64 11.69 -1.23
N HIS A 57 -4.97 12.36 -2.16
CA HIS A 57 -3.97 11.75 -3.04
C HIS A 57 -2.81 11.14 -2.24
N ASN A 58 -2.32 11.83 -1.22
CA ASN A 58 -1.17 11.40 -0.42
C ASN A 58 -1.48 10.12 0.37
N ILE A 59 -2.63 10.04 1.05
CA ILE A 59 -3.02 8.83 1.77
C ILE A 59 -3.32 7.68 0.80
N LEU A 60 -4.03 7.95 -0.31
CA LEU A 60 -4.31 6.94 -1.33
C LEU A 60 -3.04 6.33 -1.96
N ASN A 61 -1.91 7.04 -1.89
CA ASN A 61 -0.61 6.54 -2.35
C ASN A 61 0.35 6.17 -1.20
N ASN A 62 -0.11 6.24 0.06
CA ASN A 62 0.68 6.05 1.27
C ASN A 62 1.94 6.96 1.33
N VAL A 63 1.96 8.09 0.62
CA VAL A 63 3.12 8.97 0.51
C VAL A 63 2.71 10.43 0.32
N ASP A 64 3.28 11.33 1.11
CA ASP A 64 3.30 12.76 0.86
C ASP A 64 4.68 13.12 0.26
N LYS A 65 4.68 13.80 -0.89
CA LYS A 65 5.89 14.12 -1.64
C LYS A 65 6.23 15.60 -1.49
N LEU A 66 7.38 15.88 -0.89
CA LEU A 66 7.91 17.24 -0.79
C LEU A 66 9.04 17.40 -1.80
N SER A 67 8.97 18.42 -2.65
CA SER A 67 9.97 18.62 -3.70
C SER A 67 10.58 20.01 -3.68
N GLY A 68 11.85 20.11 -4.08
CA GLY A 68 12.57 21.37 -4.20
C GLY A 68 13.76 21.26 -5.13
N ARG A 69 14.29 22.40 -5.57
CA ARG A 69 15.32 22.49 -6.62
C ARG A 69 16.68 22.88 -6.04
N PHE A 70 17.73 22.26 -6.57
CA PHE A 70 19.12 22.65 -6.37
C PHE A 70 19.72 22.99 -7.73
N THR A 71 20.28 24.18 -7.87
CA THR A 71 20.81 24.68 -9.15
C THR A 71 22.33 24.73 -9.14
N GLY A 72 22.93 24.47 -10.30
CA GLY A 72 24.37 24.62 -10.52
C GLY A 72 25.25 23.69 -9.67
N LEU A 73 24.77 22.50 -9.30
CA LEU A 73 25.61 21.51 -8.63
C LEU A 73 26.70 21.04 -9.58
N ALA A 74 27.95 20.95 -9.10
CA ALA A 74 29.06 20.45 -9.89
C ALA A 74 28.97 18.93 -10.11
N ALA A 75 29.78 18.39 -11.02
CA ALA A 75 30.04 16.95 -11.00
C ALA A 75 31.02 16.65 -9.86
N GLY A 76 30.82 15.54 -9.14
CA GLY A 76 31.68 15.14 -8.04
C GLY A 76 30.92 14.70 -6.80
N LEU A 77 31.66 14.61 -5.69
CA LEU A 77 31.13 14.23 -4.39
C LEU A 77 30.49 15.44 -3.71
N HIS A 78 29.29 15.26 -3.19
CA HIS A 78 28.50 16.25 -2.47
C HIS A 78 27.99 15.67 -1.15
N ASN A 79 27.60 16.53 -0.21
CA ASN A 79 26.93 16.16 1.03
C ASN A 79 25.55 16.80 1.11
N LEU A 80 24.51 15.98 1.22
CA LEU A 80 23.13 16.43 1.40
C LEU A 80 22.77 16.42 2.89
N THR A 81 22.40 17.56 3.45
CA THR A 81 22.07 17.73 4.87
C THR A 81 20.59 17.99 5.06
N PHE A 82 19.97 17.25 5.98
CA PHE A 82 18.57 17.36 6.37
C PHE A 82 18.45 17.89 7.81
N THR A 83 17.56 18.85 8.00
CA THR A 83 17.27 19.51 9.27
C THR A 83 15.76 19.46 9.52
N ALA A 84 15.32 18.69 10.51
CA ALA A 84 13.92 18.77 10.94
C ALA A 84 13.68 20.15 11.56
N ILE A 85 12.83 20.96 10.91
CA ILE A 85 12.48 22.30 11.39
C ILE A 85 11.32 22.19 12.37
N ASP A 86 10.30 21.41 12.00
CA ASP A 86 9.12 21.17 12.82
C ASP A 86 9.11 19.74 13.40
N PRO A 87 8.34 19.50 14.48
CA PRO A 87 8.05 18.15 14.98
C PRO A 87 7.34 17.27 13.93
N TYR A 88 7.36 15.95 14.14
CA TYR A 88 6.67 14.95 13.29
C TYR A 88 7.17 14.84 11.84
N VAL A 89 8.33 15.43 11.55
CA VAL A 89 9.03 15.20 10.28
C VAL A 89 9.61 13.78 10.29
N SER A 90 8.99 12.89 9.52
CA SER A 90 9.50 11.55 9.20
C SER A 90 9.48 11.37 7.69
N PHE A 91 10.53 10.82 7.09
CA PHE A 91 10.56 10.49 5.66
C PHE A 91 11.25 9.16 5.42
N THR A 92 10.88 8.47 4.36
CA THR A 92 11.38 7.13 4.01
C THR A 92 12.31 7.13 2.81
N ARG A 93 12.19 8.11 1.90
CA ARG A 93 12.98 8.15 0.68
C ARG A 93 13.33 9.58 0.28
N ALA A 94 14.52 9.74 -0.26
CA ALA A 94 14.96 10.96 -0.93
C ALA A 94 15.42 10.56 -2.35
N VAL A 95 14.93 11.25 -3.38
CA VAL A 95 15.24 10.96 -4.79
C VAL A 95 15.65 12.24 -5.49
N LEU A 96 16.81 12.24 -6.14
CA LEU A 96 17.32 13.39 -6.89
C LEU A 96 17.19 13.13 -8.40
N TYR A 97 16.48 14.00 -9.10
CA TYR A 97 16.23 13.93 -10.54
C TYR A 97 17.04 14.97 -11.30
N ASP A 98 17.52 14.64 -12.49
CA ASP A 98 18.05 15.62 -13.46
C ASP A 98 16.90 16.17 -14.32
N GLU A 99 16.72 17.49 -14.34
CA GLU A 99 15.64 18.15 -15.09
C GLU A 99 15.73 17.92 -16.61
N LYS A 100 16.91 17.60 -17.16
CA LYS A 100 17.10 17.35 -18.59
C LYS A 100 16.64 15.96 -19.03
N SER A 101 16.28 15.09 -18.09
CA SER A 101 15.69 13.80 -18.41
C SER A 101 14.19 13.95 -18.64
N GLU A 102 13.75 13.95 -19.91
CA GLU A 102 12.32 13.79 -20.24
C GLU A 102 11.78 12.54 -19.53
N ALA A 103 10.69 12.71 -18.79
CA ALA A 103 9.91 11.66 -18.13
C ALA A 103 10.72 10.55 -17.43
N GLY A 104 11.02 10.73 -16.15
CA GLY A 104 11.13 9.57 -15.25
C GLY A 104 12.32 8.64 -15.48
N LYS A 105 13.43 9.09 -16.07
CA LYS A 105 14.71 8.40 -15.82
C LYS A 105 15.16 8.73 -14.40
N GLN A 106 14.67 7.91 -13.47
CA GLN A 106 15.11 7.85 -12.09
C GLN A 106 16.64 7.79 -12.06
N LEU A 107 17.31 8.92 -11.81
CA LEU A 107 18.62 8.87 -11.17
C LEU A 107 18.32 8.46 -9.72
N SER A 108 18.04 7.18 -9.50
CA SER A 108 18.11 6.63 -8.15
C SER A 108 19.58 6.62 -7.76
N CYS A 109 20.13 7.78 -7.42
CA CYS A 109 21.12 7.81 -6.38
C CYS A 109 20.36 7.45 -5.10
N GLN A 110 20.11 6.15 -4.89
CA GLN A 110 19.93 5.66 -3.54
C GLN A 110 21.19 6.10 -2.81
N LEU A 111 21.00 6.92 -1.78
CA LEU A 111 22.04 7.25 -0.81
C LEU A 111 22.63 5.93 -0.33
N THR A 112 23.74 5.54 -0.94
CA THR A 112 24.37 4.24 -0.76
C THR A 112 25.70 4.50 -0.09
N SER A 113 26.01 3.73 0.94
CA SER A 113 27.37 3.72 1.45
C SER A 113 28.29 3.25 0.34
N LEU A 114 29.46 3.88 0.19
CA LEU A 114 30.50 3.42 -0.73
C LEU A 114 31.02 2.01 -0.43
N ALA A 115 30.53 1.31 0.61
CA ALA A 115 30.96 -0.03 0.94
C ALA A 115 30.06 -1.10 0.29
N LYS A 116 30.30 -1.38 -1.00
CA LYS A 116 30.43 -2.74 -1.59
C LYS A 116 30.30 -2.68 -3.10
N LEU A 117 31.45 -2.55 -3.76
CA LEU A 117 31.63 -2.91 -5.15
C LEU A 117 32.36 -4.26 -5.21
N VAL A 118 31.76 -5.31 -4.63
CA VAL A 118 32.22 -6.70 -4.78
C VAL A 118 31.02 -7.66 -4.68
N ASP A 119 30.82 -8.42 -5.75
CA ASP A 119 29.86 -9.51 -6.00
C ASP A 119 28.35 -9.20 -5.96
N GLY A 120 27.76 -9.29 -7.15
CA GLY A 120 26.36 -9.00 -7.44
C GLY A 120 25.37 -9.86 -6.64
N ALA A 121 24.55 -9.17 -5.84
CA ALA A 121 23.14 -9.46 -5.59
C ALA A 121 22.56 -8.29 -4.77
N TYR A 122 21.71 -7.47 -5.40
CA TYR A 122 21.02 -6.37 -4.73
C TYR A 122 20.00 -6.93 -3.72
N LYS A 123 20.06 -6.53 -2.44
CA LYS A 123 18.94 -6.66 -1.50
C LYS A 123 18.26 -5.29 -1.36
N ARG A 124 17.02 -5.18 -1.81
CA ARG A 124 16.13 -4.02 -1.56
C ARG A 124 15.72 -4.04 -0.09
N SER A 125 15.80 -2.92 0.61
CA SER A 125 15.16 -2.73 1.92
C SER A 125 14.21 -1.54 1.85
N ASN A 126 12.95 -1.75 2.26
CA ASN A 126 11.86 -0.76 2.23
C ASN A 126 11.75 0.08 3.52
N LEU A 127 12.76 0.06 4.40
CA LEU A 127 12.77 0.85 5.63
C LEU A 127 13.69 2.05 5.48
N GLY A 128 13.08 3.23 5.41
CA GLY A 128 13.74 4.49 5.17
C GLY A 128 14.14 5.24 6.43
N ILE A 129 15.25 4.83 7.05
CA ILE A 129 16.00 5.67 8.00
C ILE A 129 17.49 5.38 7.81
N ILE A 130 18.29 6.41 7.57
CA ILE A 130 19.76 6.36 7.72
C ILE A 130 20.13 7.64 8.47
N LEU A 131 20.99 7.57 9.50
CA LEU A 131 21.49 8.74 10.24
C LEU A 131 23.00 8.65 10.39
N SER A 132 23.69 9.78 10.31
CA SER A 132 24.75 10.19 11.25
C SER A 132 25.29 11.59 10.93
N ASN A 133 25.98 12.16 11.92
CA ASN A 133 26.64 13.46 12.02
C ASN A 133 27.93 13.22 12.83
N PRO A 134 28.89 14.16 12.95
CA PRO A 134 29.73 14.77 11.94
C PRO A 134 31.21 14.56 12.32
N GLU A 135 31.88 13.58 11.75
CA GLU A 135 33.33 13.62 11.57
C GLU A 135 33.58 12.56 10.49
N CYS A 136 34.08 12.99 9.33
CA CYS A 136 34.03 12.24 8.07
C CYS A 136 34.53 10.79 8.20
N GLU A 137 33.63 9.81 8.33
CA GLU A 137 33.85 8.41 7.97
C GLU A 137 32.55 7.82 7.41
N MET A 138 32.71 6.91 6.45
CA MET A 138 31.64 6.22 5.72
C MET A 138 30.53 5.69 6.64
N LEU A 139 29.30 5.50 6.10
CA LEU A 139 28.17 4.87 6.80
C LEU A 139 28.67 3.68 7.65
N PRO A 140 28.31 3.62 8.94
CA PRO A 140 28.69 2.49 9.77
C PRO A 140 28.26 1.21 9.06
N LYS A 141 29.18 0.26 8.91
CA LYS A 141 28.88 -1.05 8.30
C LYS A 141 27.69 -1.73 8.98
N ASN A 142 27.40 -1.38 10.23
CA ASN A 142 26.24 -1.79 11.01
C ASN A 142 25.71 -0.57 11.79
N ILE A 143 24.50 -0.10 11.46
CA ILE A 143 23.67 0.71 12.37
C ILE A 143 22.73 -0.26 13.08
N ASP A 144 22.68 -0.18 14.40
CA ASP A 144 21.67 -0.86 15.19
C ASP A 144 20.38 -0.02 15.17
N LEU A 145 19.54 -0.31 14.16
CA LEU A 145 18.26 0.38 13.97
C LEU A 145 17.29 0.11 15.12
N ASP A 146 17.40 -1.07 15.75
CA ASP A 146 16.55 -1.46 16.86
C ASP A 146 16.87 -0.59 18.08
N ALA A 147 18.14 -0.45 18.44
CA ALA A 147 18.56 0.44 19.52
C ALA A 147 18.20 1.93 19.27
N TYR A 148 18.25 2.39 18.02
CA TYR A 148 17.84 3.75 17.66
C TYR A 148 16.33 3.94 17.82
N CYS A 149 15.52 3.00 17.31
CA CYS A 149 14.08 3.03 17.47
C CYS A 149 13.68 2.93 18.95
N GLU A 150 14.30 2.03 19.72
CA GLU A 150 14.06 1.90 21.17
C GLU A 150 14.36 3.18 21.93
N HIS A 151 15.42 3.91 21.56
CA HIS A 151 15.77 5.17 22.21
C HIS A 151 14.67 6.24 22.07
N TRP A 152 14.04 6.34 20.90
CA TRP A 152 13.06 7.38 20.59
C TRP A 152 11.62 6.96 20.90
N TYR A 153 11.27 5.71 20.62
CA TYR A 153 9.91 5.19 20.70
C TYR A 153 9.70 4.23 21.87
N GLY A 154 10.78 3.86 22.59
CA GLY A 154 10.76 2.82 23.60
C GLY A 154 10.77 1.42 23.00
N ASN A 155 10.98 0.40 23.84
CA ASN A 155 10.76 -0.99 23.46
C ASN A 155 9.26 -1.29 23.60
N VAL A 156 8.51 -0.98 22.54
CA VAL A 156 7.07 -1.24 22.45
C VAL A 156 6.87 -2.42 21.53
N THR A 157 6.38 -3.52 22.07
CA THR A 157 5.81 -4.59 21.24
C THR A 157 4.42 -4.13 20.82
N PRO A 158 4.14 -3.92 19.52
CA PRO A 158 2.80 -3.56 19.08
C PRO A 158 1.82 -4.65 19.51
N GLU A 159 0.70 -4.27 20.11
CA GLU A 159 -0.39 -5.22 20.30
C GLU A 159 -0.94 -5.63 18.92
N PRO A 160 -1.41 -6.89 18.76
CA PRO A 160 -2.05 -7.32 17.52
C PRO A 160 -3.16 -6.34 17.14
N ARG A 161 -3.16 -5.87 15.89
CA ARG A 161 -4.20 -4.93 15.45
C ARG A 161 -5.55 -5.64 15.48
N PRO A 162 -6.63 -4.95 15.85
CA PRO A 162 -7.97 -5.52 15.69
C PRO A 162 -8.27 -5.77 14.21
N VAL A 163 -8.87 -6.93 13.91
CA VAL A 163 -9.47 -7.21 12.61
C VAL A 163 -10.92 -6.75 12.62
N LEU A 164 -11.29 -5.96 11.63
CA LEU A 164 -12.61 -5.37 11.53
C LEU A 164 -13.49 -6.18 10.58
N TYR A 165 -14.73 -6.44 10.97
CA TYR A 165 -15.72 -7.13 10.17
C TYR A 165 -16.98 -6.26 10.06
N LEU A 166 -17.55 -6.18 8.86
CA LEU A 166 -18.93 -5.74 8.73
C LEU A 166 -19.87 -6.82 9.29
N PRO A 167 -20.98 -6.45 9.95
CA PRO A 167 -21.92 -7.40 10.51
C PRO A 167 -22.65 -8.18 9.41
N LEU A 168 -23.11 -9.40 9.72
CA LEU A 168 -23.92 -10.19 8.78
C LEU A 168 -25.28 -9.53 8.50
N SER A 169 -25.84 -8.91 9.53
CA SER A 169 -27.02 -8.05 9.46
C SER A 169 -26.58 -6.61 9.72
N ALA A 170 -26.57 -5.77 8.68
CA ALA A 170 -26.34 -4.33 8.84
C ALA A 170 -27.36 -3.71 9.79
N GLY A 171 -26.89 -2.77 10.63
CA GLY A 171 -27.72 -1.85 11.39
C GLY A 171 -28.38 -0.81 10.47
N LYS A 172 -29.01 0.21 11.07
CA LYS A 172 -29.57 1.29 10.26
C LYS A 172 -28.43 2.11 9.67
N ASP A 173 -28.63 2.67 8.48
CA ASP A 173 -27.70 3.65 7.93
C ASP A 173 -27.85 4.97 8.71
N SER A 174 -27.08 5.07 9.79
CA SER A 174 -27.08 6.20 10.70
C SER A 174 -25.66 6.47 11.18
N LEU A 175 -25.40 7.71 11.58
CA LEU A 175 -24.13 8.12 12.20
C LEU A 175 -23.93 7.52 13.61
N GLU A 176 -24.93 6.82 14.15
CA GLU A 176 -24.93 6.29 15.53
C GLU A 176 -24.58 4.79 15.60
N ASP A 177 -24.70 4.05 14.49
CA ASP A 177 -24.42 2.62 14.43
C ASP A 177 -23.01 2.37 13.87
N ASP A 178 -22.04 2.18 14.77
CA ASP A 178 -20.72 1.62 14.45
C ASP A 178 -20.88 0.15 14.05
N ASP A 179 -21.25 -0.10 12.81
CA ASP A 179 -21.41 -1.44 12.22
C ASP A 179 -20.04 -2.10 11.95
N ILE A 180 -19.15 -2.10 12.94
CA ILE A 180 -17.85 -2.75 12.89
C ILE A 180 -17.72 -3.70 14.07
N ILE A 181 -17.66 -4.99 13.75
CA ILE A 181 -17.32 -6.03 14.71
C ILE A 181 -15.80 -6.10 14.79
N ILE A 182 -15.25 -5.71 15.94
CA ILE A 182 -13.84 -5.86 16.25
C ILE A 182 -13.58 -7.30 16.72
N ARG A 183 -12.67 -8.00 16.04
CA ARG A 183 -12.12 -9.27 16.51
C ARG A 183 -10.63 -9.10 16.78
N PRO A 184 -10.10 -9.56 17.92
CA PRO A 184 -8.67 -9.56 18.14
C PRO A 184 -8.00 -10.44 17.06
N GLU A 185 -6.94 -9.95 16.42
CA GLU A 185 -6.11 -10.78 15.55
C GLU A 185 -5.28 -11.73 16.43
N GLU A 186 -5.25 -13.01 16.07
CA GLU A 186 -4.20 -13.90 16.53
C GLU A 186 -2.96 -13.61 15.68
N ASN A 187 -1.80 -13.41 16.31
CA ASN A 187 -0.55 -13.12 15.61
C ASN A 187 -0.39 -13.97 14.34
N SER A 188 -0.44 -13.32 13.18
CA SER A 188 -0.21 -13.95 11.89
C SER A 188 1.28 -13.99 11.57
N ASP A 189 1.77 -15.11 11.03
CA ASP A 189 3.14 -15.20 10.54
C ASP A 189 3.36 -14.26 9.35
N LYS A 190 4.59 -13.76 9.19
CA LYS A 190 4.97 -12.98 8.01
C LYS A 190 4.98 -13.84 6.75
N ILE A 191 4.67 -13.23 5.61
CA ILE A 191 4.70 -13.84 4.29
C ILE A 191 5.63 -13.06 3.36
N THR A 192 6.21 -13.75 2.39
CA THR A 192 6.99 -13.13 1.31
C THR A 192 6.18 -13.05 0.02
N PRO A 193 6.49 -12.11 -0.90
CA PRO A 193 5.84 -12.05 -2.21
C PRO A 193 5.94 -13.38 -2.99
N GLN A 194 7.07 -14.08 -2.89
CA GLN A 194 7.27 -15.37 -3.55
C GLN A 194 6.29 -16.43 -3.03
N GLN A 195 6.07 -16.49 -1.71
CA GLN A 195 5.09 -17.40 -1.11
C GLN A 195 3.65 -17.06 -1.51
N ILE A 196 3.32 -15.78 -1.69
CA ILE A 196 2.01 -15.36 -2.21
C ILE A 196 1.82 -15.89 -3.63
N LEU A 197 2.81 -15.74 -4.52
CA LEU A 197 2.73 -16.23 -5.89
C LEU A 197 2.67 -17.76 -5.96
N GLU A 198 3.37 -18.46 -5.08
CA GLU A 198 3.35 -19.94 -5.00
C GLU A 198 1.95 -20.50 -4.68
N LYS A 199 1.09 -19.73 -4.00
CA LYS A 199 -0.30 -20.13 -3.75
C LYS A 199 -1.13 -20.26 -5.04
N ALA A 200 -0.72 -19.62 -6.13
CA ALA A 200 -1.38 -19.72 -7.43
C ALA A 200 -0.97 -20.95 -8.27
N VAL A 201 -0.07 -21.80 -7.78
CA VAL A 201 0.41 -22.97 -8.56
C VAL A 201 -0.62 -24.10 -8.63
N ASN A 202 -1.60 -24.12 -7.72
CA ASN A 202 -2.70 -25.09 -7.67
C ASN A 202 -4.00 -24.40 -7.26
N PRO A 203 -5.17 -25.02 -7.50
CA PRO A 203 -6.43 -24.54 -6.94
C PRO A 203 -6.37 -24.41 -5.42
N VAL A 204 -6.91 -23.32 -4.89
CA VAL A 204 -7.01 -23.12 -3.43
C VAL A 204 -8.04 -24.08 -2.88
N THR A 205 -7.63 -24.97 -1.98
CA THR A 205 -8.49 -26.06 -1.48
C THR A 205 -9.08 -25.73 -0.13
N GLU A 206 -10.36 -26.07 0.05
CA GLU A 206 -11.06 -25.94 1.33
C GLU A 206 -10.38 -26.74 2.44
N ALA A 207 -10.16 -26.07 3.57
CA ALA A 207 -9.73 -26.66 4.82
C ALA A 207 -10.67 -26.20 5.95
N ASN A 208 -11.31 -27.15 6.64
CA ASN A 208 -12.23 -26.88 7.75
C ASN A 208 -13.37 -25.90 7.40
N GLY A 209 -13.96 -26.03 6.22
CA GLY A 209 -15.04 -25.13 5.77
C GLY A 209 -14.55 -23.76 5.30
N ILE A 210 -13.24 -23.53 5.20
CA ILE A 210 -12.66 -22.23 4.84
C ILE A 210 -11.75 -22.37 3.61
N ILE A 211 -11.88 -21.42 2.69
CA ILE A 211 -10.94 -21.18 1.60
C ILE A 211 -10.45 -19.75 1.75
N ASN A 212 -9.13 -19.54 1.91
CA ASN A 212 -8.52 -18.21 1.98
C ASN A 212 -7.66 -17.97 0.74
N ILE A 213 -7.87 -16.85 0.08
CA ILE A 213 -7.22 -16.44 -1.15
C ILE A 213 -6.51 -15.13 -0.87
N ASP A 214 -5.23 -15.03 -1.26
CA ASP A 214 -4.52 -13.75 -1.28
C ASP A 214 -4.73 -13.08 -2.62
N ALA A 215 -5.25 -11.85 -2.62
CA ALA A 215 -5.61 -11.17 -3.86
C ALA A 215 -4.39 -10.99 -4.78
N ALA A 216 -3.22 -10.76 -4.20
CA ALA A 216 -1.98 -10.60 -4.95
C ALA A 216 -1.48 -11.89 -5.64
N SER A 217 -2.03 -13.07 -5.32
CA SER A 217 -1.63 -14.30 -6.02
C SER A 217 -2.05 -14.29 -7.50
N ALA A 218 -3.05 -13.49 -7.87
CA ALA A 218 -3.46 -13.31 -9.27
C ALA A 218 -2.34 -12.75 -10.17
N MET A 219 -1.36 -12.04 -9.59
CA MET A 219 -0.19 -11.54 -10.30
C MET A 219 0.71 -12.66 -10.87
N ALA A 220 0.53 -13.90 -10.40
CA ALA A 220 1.26 -15.05 -10.93
C ALA A 220 0.85 -15.43 -12.36
N GLN A 221 -0.33 -14.99 -12.84
CA GLN A 221 -0.84 -15.26 -14.20
C GLN A 221 -0.80 -16.75 -14.58
N THR A 222 -1.41 -17.58 -13.74
CA THR A 222 -1.48 -19.02 -13.94
C THR A 222 -2.89 -19.44 -14.39
N ALA A 223 -3.08 -20.73 -14.67
CA ALA A 223 -4.42 -21.28 -14.89
C ALA A 223 -5.32 -21.26 -13.64
N PHE A 224 -4.78 -20.95 -12.46
CA PHE A 224 -5.52 -20.98 -11.18
C PHE A 224 -5.67 -19.63 -10.52
N ALA A 225 -4.88 -18.63 -10.92
CA ALA A 225 -5.07 -17.25 -10.50
C ALA A 225 -4.52 -16.31 -11.56
N SER A 226 -5.33 -15.33 -11.97
CA SER A 226 -4.99 -14.38 -13.04
C SER A 226 -5.67 -13.04 -12.84
N THR A 227 -5.18 -12.03 -13.53
CA THR A 227 -5.85 -10.73 -13.63
C THR A 227 -6.36 -10.53 -15.04
N ASN A 228 -7.52 -9.90 -15.18
CA ASN A 228 -7.98 -9.35 -16.45
C ASN A 228 -7.94 -7.82 -16.37
N ASP A 229 -7.43 -7.21 -17.44
CA ASP A 229 -7.50 -5.76 -17.61
C ASP A 229 -8.94 -5.35 -17.89
N SER A 230 -9.23 -4.09 -17.62
CA SER A 230 -10.50 -3.47 -18.04
C SER A 230 -10.60 -3.39 -19.57
N ALA A 231 -11.81 -3.11 -20.07
CA ALA A 231 -12.05 -2.92 -21.50
C ALA A 231 -11.21 -1.78 -22.12
N ASP A 232 -10.82 -0.77 -21.32
CA ASP A 232 -9.95 0.33 -21.73
C ASP A 232 -8.45 0.07 -21.53
N GLY A 233 -8.07 -1.16 -21.14
CA GLY A 233 -6.68 -1.59 -20.97
C GLY A 233 -6.02 -1.13 -19.67
N THR A 234 -6.82 -0.80 -18.65
CA THR A 234 -6.32 -0.47 -17.32
C THR A 234 -6.03 -1.75 -16.55
N SER A 235 -4.78 -1.91 -16.10
CA SER A 235 -4.32 -3.08 -15.36
C SER A 235 -4.25 -2.86 -13.85
N TRP A 236 -4.27 -3.97 -13.12
CA TRP A 236 -4.02 -4.02 -11.69
C TRP A 236 -2.57 -3.66 -11.32
N ASN A 237 -2.42 -3.03 -10.16
CA ASN A 237 -1.15 -2.82 -9.46
C ASN A 237 -1.27 -3.36 -8.02
N TYR A 238 -0.19 -3.30 -7.25
CA TYR A 238 -0.16 -3.78 -5.86
C TYR A 238 0.50 -2.79 -4.90
N CYS A 239 0.09 -2.85 -3.63
CA CYS A 239 0.67 -2.07 -2.53
C CYS A 239 0.70 -2.90 -1.24
N ASP A 240 1.33 -2.38 -0.18
CA ASP A 240 1.42 -3.08 1.10
C ASP A 240 0.03 -3.21 1.77
N SER A 241 -0.21 -4.36 2.42
CA SER A 241 -1.40 -4.65 3.23
C SER A 241 -1.02 -4.96 4.69
N PRO A 242 -1.91 -4.70 5.66
CA PRO A 242 -1.68 -5.05 7.06
C PRO A 242 -1.67 -6.56 7.31
N ALA A 243 -2.16 -7.39 6.38
CA ALA A 243 -2.21 -8.84 6.52
C ALA A 243 -0.80 -9.43 6.75
N TYR A 244 -0.74 -10.60 7.40
CA TYR A 244 0.50 -11.32 7.69
C TYR A 244 1.52 -10.47 8.45
N ASN A 245 1.08 -9.80 9.52
CA ASN A 245 1.92 -8.90 10.30
C ASN A 245 2.65 -7.86 9.42
N GLU A 246 1.86 -7.12 8.64
CA GLU A 246 2.28 -6.02 7.75
C GLU A 246 3.23 -6.45 6.61
N SER A 247 3.15 -7.71 6.16
CA SER A 247 3.95 -8.22 5.03
C SER A 247 3.10 -8.69 3.84
N GLY A 248 1.78 -8.58 3.96
CA GLY A 248 0.83 -8.87 2.89
C GLY A 248 0.84 -7.83 1.77
N LEU A 249 0.17 -8.18 0.67
CA LEU A 249 0.01 -7.32 -0.51
C LEU A 249 -1.47 -7.16 -0.85
N ALA A 250 -1.86 -5.94 -1.18
CA ALA A 250 -3.17 -5.58 -1.69
C ALA A 250 -3.13 -5.25 -3.17
N MET A 251 -4.15 -5.65 -3.91
CA MET A 251 -4.40 -5.32 -5.30
C MET A 251 -5.23 -4.02 -5.40
N TYR A 252 -4.86 -3.12 -6.31
CA TYR A 252 -5.57 -1.86 -6.55
C TYR A 252 -5.33 -1.29 -7.95
N ILE A 253 -6.15 -0.32 -8.35
CA ILE A 253 -5.92 0.50 -9.55
C ILE A 253 -5.44 1.89 -9.13
N GLU A 254 -4.25 2.28 -9.58
CA GLU A 254 -3.56 3.50 -9.16
C GLU A 254 -4.17 4.79 -9.76
N LYS A 255 -4.57 4.75 -11.03
CA LYS A 255 -5.09 5.93 -11.72
C LYS A 255 -6.45 6.32 -11.15
N GLU A 256 -6.60 7.60 -10.81
CA GLU A 256 -7.79 8.14 -10.14
C GLU A 256 -8.97 8.41 -11.08
N GLY A 257 -10.17 8.42 -10.50
CA GLY A 257 -11.39 8.87 -11.15
C GLY A 257 -11.89 7.94 -12.24
N LEU A 258 -11.47 6.68 -12.23
CA LEU A 258 -11.94 5.68 -13.19
C LEU A 258 -13.15 4.93 -12.63
N SER A 259 -14.05 4.57 -13.55
CA SER A 259 -15.24 3.78 -13.26
C SER A 259 -15.57 2.92 -14.48
N TRP A 260 -16.07 1.72 -14.23
CA TRP A 260 -16.44 0.75 -15.26
C TRP A 260 -17.81 0.13 -14.96
N SER A 261 -18.47 -0.34 -16.01
CA SER A 261 -19.58 -1.28 -15.84
C SER A 261 -19.05 -2.64 -15.36
N GLU A 262 -19.91 -3.46 -14.79
CA GLU A 262 -19.57 -4.80 -14.28
C GLU A 262 -18.87 -5.68 -15.32
N GLN A 263 -19.22 -5.55 -16.60
CA GLN A 263 -18.66 -6.37 -17.69
C GLN A 263 -17.34 -5.82 -18.25
N GLU A 264 -17.03 -4.55 -18.01
CA GLU A 264 -15.86 -3.86 -18.55
C GLU A 264 -14.76 -3.64 -17.49
N ALA A 265 -15.06 -3.96 -16.23
CA ALA A 265 -14.20 -3.74 -15.09
C ALA A 265 -12.95 -4.63 -15.13
N PRO A 266 -11.81 -4.12 -14.64
CA PRO A 266 -10.65 -4.95 -14.37
C PRO A 266 -10.99 -5.94 -13.24
N SER A 267 -10.48 -7.16 -13.34
CA SER A 267 -10.90 -8.23 -12.44
C SER A 267 -9.79 -9.19 -12.05
N LEU A 268 -9.98 -9.81 -10.89
CA LEU A 268 -9.10 -10.82 -10.31
C LEU A 268 -9.85 -12.16 -10.35
N HIS A 269 -9.20 -13.22 -10.79
CA HIS A 269 -9.81 -14.54 -10.99
C HIS A 269 -9.02 -15.61 -10.23
N TYR A 270 -9.73 -16.55 -9.59
CA TYR A 270 -9.15 -17.62 -8.78
C TYR A 270 -9.92 -18.92 -8.93
N ILE A 271 -9.21 -20.03 -9.08
CA ILE A 271 -9.79 -21.37 -9.07
C ILE A 271 -9.68 -21.95 -7.65
N VAL A 272 -10.83 -22.32 -7.11
CA VAL A 272 -10.96 -22.90 -5.78
C VAL A 272 -11.49 -24.33 -5.86
N LYS A 273 -11.24 -25.14 -4.82
CA LYS A 273 -11.77 -26.50 -4.70
C LYS A 273 -12.56 -26.67 -3.40
N THR A 274 -13.86 -26.91 -3.54
CA THR A 274 -14.84 -27.02 -2.47
C THR A 274 -15.22 -28.49 -2.20
N GLN A 275 -15.78 -28.76 -1.02
CA GLN A 275 -16.41 -30.03 -0.64
C GLN A 275 -17.94 -30.02 -0.83
N GLY A 276 -18.47 -28.95 -1.43
CA GLY A 276 -19.89 -28.72 -1.63
C GLY A 276 -20.61 -28.13 -0.41
N GLY A 277 -21.67 -27.35 -0.64
CA GLY A 277 -22.53 -26.73 0.37
C GLY A 277 -22.69 -25.22 0.21
N HIS A 278 -23.29 -24.58 1.21
CA HIS A 278 -23.54 -23.16 1.23
C HIS A 278 -22.32 -22.38 1.75
N TYR A 279 -21.85 -21.40 0.98
CA TYR A 279 -20.70 -20.56 1.31
C TYR A 279 -21.09 -19.09 1.36
N ARG A 280 -20.45 -18.37 2.27
CA ARG A 280 -20.39 -16.92 2.31
C ARG A 280 -19.05 -16.45 1.76
N ILE A 281 -19.09 -15.52 0.82
CA ILE A 281 -17.92 -14.84 0.27
C ILE A 281 -17.68 -13.58 1.10
N TRP A 282 -16.48 -13.49 1.64
CA TRP A 282 -15.95 -12.33 2.33
C TRP A 282 -14.83 -11.70 1.49
N VAL A 283 -14.79 -10.38 1.42
CA VAL A 283 -13.70 -9.63 0.78
C VAL A 283 -13.12 -8.66 1.80
N HIS A 284 -11.80 -8.70 1.97
CA HIS A 284 -11.08 -7.78 2.85
C HIS A 284 -10.64 -6.56 2.04
N THR A 285 -11.19 -5.40 2.38
CA THR A 285 -11.04 -4.19 1.60
C THR A 285 -10.59 -3.01 2.45
N TRP A 286 -9.95 -2.06 1.78
CA TRP A 286 -9.72 -0.72 2.28
C TRP A 286 -10.22 0.28 1.24
N GLN A 287 -10.95 1.28 1.72
CA GLN A 287 -11.62 2.28 0.90
C GLN A 287 -11.55 3.65 1.55
N TRP A 288 -11.40 4.68 0.71
CA TRP A 288 -11.35 6.07 1.16
C TRP A 288 -12.73 6.70 1.24
N GLY A 289 -13.58 6.45 0.26
CA GLY A 289 -14.88 7.11 0.10
C GLY A 289 -15.80 6.24 -0.75
N ASP A 290 -17.05 6.67 -0.88
CA ASP A 290 -18.06 6.02 -1.73
C ASP A 290 -17.52 5.80 -3.14
N ASP A 291 -16.87 6.83 -3.70
CA ASP A 291 -16.23 6.85 -5.03
C ASP A 291 -15.11 5.83 -5.25
N CYS A 292 -14.66 5.16 -4.19
CA CYS A 292 -13.61 4.14 -4.20
C CYS A 292 -14.09 2.81 -3.60
N SER A 293 -15.40 2.60 -3.46
CA SER A 293 -15.97 1.48 -2.69
C SER A 293 -16.79 0.48 -3.53
N HIS A 294 -17.00 0.76 -4.80
CA HIS A 294 -17.81 -0.06 -5.68
C HIS A 294 -16.99 -1.20 -6.31
N TYR A 295 -17.43 -2.42 -6.08
CA TYR A 295 -16.89 -3.63 -6.67
C TYR A 295 -17.99 -4.69 -6.73
N THR A 296 -17.74 -5.75 -7.50
CA THR A 296 -18.58 -6.93 -7.45
C THR A 296 -17.79 -8.24 -7.42
N VAL A 297 -18.48 -9.34 -7.14
CA VAL A 297 -17.93 -10.70 -7.21
C VAL A 297 -18.60 -11.51 -8.31
N GLY A 298 -17.91 -12.52 -8.81
CA GLY A 298 -18.48 -13.50 -9.74
C GLY A 298 -18.17 -14.93 -9.32
N VAL A 299 -19.07 -15.84 -9.67
CA VAL A 299 -18.96 -17.29 -9.41
C VAL A 299 -19.19 -18.02 -10.73
N ASP A 300 -18.24 -18.85 -11.14
CA ASP A 300 -18.31 -19.66 -12.38
C ASP A 300 -18.73 -18.85 -13.62
N GLY A 301 -18.10 -17.68 -13.79
CA GLY A 301 -18.38 -16.75 -14.89
C GLY A 301 -19.67 -15.91 -14.76
N VAL A 302 -20.48 -16.12 -13.72
CA VAL A 302 -21.67 -15.32 -13.46
C VAL A 302 -21.33 -14.20 -12.48
N ILE A 303 -21.41 -12.96 -12.95
CA ILE A 303 -21.21 -11.76 -12.13
C ILE A 303 -22.49 -11.48 -11.33
N VAL A 304 -22.32 -11.26 -10.02
CA VAL A 304 -23.41 -10.82 -9.15
C VAL A 304 -23.64 -9.33 -9.39
N PRO A 305 -24.88 -8.86 -9.56
CA PRO A 305 -25.11 -7.42 -9.64
C PRO A 305 -24.66 -6.72 -8.36
N GLU A 306 -23.93 -5.61 -8.47
CA GLU A 306 -23.39 -4.87 -7.31
C GLU A 306 -24.50 -4.55 -6.29
N LYS A 307 -25.66 -4.11 -6.79
CA LYS A 307 -26.84 -3.77 -6.00
C LYS A 307 -27.45 -4.94 -5.21
N GLU A 308 -26.98 -6.17 -5.43
CA GLU A 308 -27.41 -7.36 -4.69
C GLU A 308 -26.38 -7.75 -3.63
N LEU A 309 -25.14 -7.25 -3.73
CA LEU A 309 -24.11 -7.50 -2.74
C LEU A 309 -24.53 -6.99 -1.37
N TYR A 310 -24.10 -7.74 -0.36
CA TYR A 310 -24.34 -7.43 1.04
C TYR A 310 -25.83 -7.22 1.37
N GLY A 311 -26.71 -7.90 0.64
CA GLY A 311 -28.17 -7.77 0.77
C GLY A 311 -28.73 -6.47 0.17
N GLY A 312 -28.04 -5.93 -0.84
CA GLY A 312 -28.35 -4.67 -1.52
C GLY A 312 -28.11 -3.42 -0.68
N ARG A 313 -27.14 -3.49 0.24
CA ARG A 313 -26.77 -2.40 1.13
C ARG A 313 -25.43 -1.81 0.72
N PRO A 314 -25.19 -0.51 0.96
CA PRO A 314 -23.89 0.09 0.70
C PRO A 314 -22.78 -0.62 1.48
N LEU A 315 -21.69 -0.93 0.80
CA LEU A 315 -20.45 -1.45 1.39
C LEU A 315 -19.62 -0.32 2.05
N TRP A 316 -19.90 0.93 1.66
CA TRP A 316 -19.31 2.12 2.25
C TRP A 316 -20.20 2.79 3.29
N LYS A 317 -19.52 3.23 4.35
CA LYS A 317 -20.02 4.10 5.43
C LYS A 317 -18.88 4.99 5.87
N TYR A 318 -19.17 6.24 6.17
CA TYR A 318 -18.18 7.24 6.61
C TYR A 318 -17.35 6.76 7.82
N ALA A 319 -17.98 6.14 8.83
CA ALA A 319 -17.29 5.60 10.02
C ALA A 319 -16.30 4.46 9.71
N SER A 320 -16.33 3.91 8.49
CA SER A 320 -15.47 2.82 8.03
C SER A 320 -14.51 3.24 6.93
N GLU A 321 -14.33 4.54 6.71
CA GLU A 321 -13.26 5.07 5.86
C GLU A 321 -11.89 4.80 6.49
N HIS A 322 -10.89 4.61 5.64
CA HIS A 322 -9.47 4.47 6.03
C HIS A 322 -9.15 3.25 6.87
N VAL A 323 -10.08 2.31 7.05
CA VAL A 323 -9.86 1.08 7.79
C VAL A 323 -9.98 -0.14 6.89
N TRP A 324 -9.15 -1.14 7.17
CA TRP A 324 -9.23 -2.45 6.54
C TRP A 324 -10.34 -3.26 7.21
N LYS A 325 -11.25 -3.84 6.42
CA LYS A 325 -12.40 -4.58 6.95
C LYS A 325 -12.82 -5.74 6.05
N TRP A 326 -13.32 -6.81 6.67
CA TRP A 326 -13.95 -7.93 5.99
C TRP A 326 -15.44 -7.63 5.75
N ALA A 327 -15.87 -7.64 4.49
CA ALA A 327 -17.26 -7.45 4.10
C ALA A 327 -17.89 -8.79 3.64
N PRO A 328 -19.06 -9.21 4.17
CA PRO A 328 -19.76 -10.42 3.73
C PRO A 328 -20.61 -10.11 2.49
N VAL A 329 -20.01 -10.21 1.31
CA VAL A 329 -20.60 -9.63 0.09
C VAL A 329 -21.65 -10.50 -0.57
N TRP A 330 -21.55 -11.83 -0.45
CA TRP A 330 -22.47 -12.73 -1.15
C TRP A 330 -22.55 -14.10 -0.47
N GLU A 331 -23.67 -14.80 -0.66
CA GLU A 331 -23.84 -16.19 -0.25
C GLU A 331 -24.32 -17.03 -1.44
N CYS A 332 -23.75 -18.21 -1.62
CA CYS A 332 -24.11 -19.12 -2.71
C CYS A 332 -23.92 -20.60 -2.35
N GLU A 333 -24.65 -21.48 -3.03
CA GLU A 333 -24.37 -22.91 -3.05
C GLU A 333 -23.25 -23.20 -4.05
N LEU A 334 -22.24 -23.92 -3.61
CA LEU A 334 -21.20 -24.47 -4.48
C LEU A 334 -21.29 -25.99 -4.42
N GLU A 335 -21.20 -26.67 -5.56
CA GLU A 335 -21.12 -28.12 -5.60
C GLU A 335 -19.74 -28.60 -5.11
N LYS A 336 -19.55 -29.91 -4.93
CA LYS A 336 -18.22 -30.45 -4.66
C LYS A 336 -17.41 -30.45 -5.95
N GLY A 337 -16.41 -29.60 -6.05
CA GLY A 337 -15.66 -29.51 -7.31
C GLY A 337 -14.70 -28.33 -7.36
N GLN A 338 -14.28 -28.01 -8.58
CA GLN A 338 -13.57 -26.77 -8.86
C GLN A 338 -14.58 -25.71 -9.26
N HIS A 339 -14.37 -24.50 -8.73
CA HIS A 339 -15.17 -23.33 -9.04
C HIS A 339 -14.25 -22.14 -9.31
N GLU A 340 -14.69 -21.22 -10.14
CA GLU A 340 -14.05 -19.93 -10.32
C GLU A 340 -14.69 -18.89 -9.41
N ILE A 341 -13.87 -18.16 -8.67
CA ILE A 341 -14.26 -16.98 -7.92
C ILE A 341 -13.55 -15.78 -8.53
N SER A 342 -14.31 -14.71 -8.80
CA SER A 342 -13.75 -13.47 -9.33
C SER A 342 -14.18 -12.25 -8.52
N VAL A 343 -13.36 -11.20 -8.54
CA VAL A 343 -13.66 -9.88 -7.96
C VAL A 343 -13.37 -8.81 -9.00
N HIS A 344 -14.31 -7.90 -9.23
CA HIS A 344 -14.29 -6.89 -10.29
C HIS A 344 -14.33 -5.50 -9.67
N SER A 345 -13.36 -4.64 -9.97
CA SER A 345 -13.30 -3.29 -9.41
C SER A 345 -14.13 -2.33 -10.27
N LEU A 346 -15.26 -1.82 -9.77
CA LEU A 346 -16.11 -0.90 -10.53
C LEU A 346 -15.61 0.55 -10.46
N ASN A 347 -14.74 0.84 -9.50
CA ASN A 347 -14.00 2.09 -9.41
C ASN A 347 -12.51 1.87 -9.16
N SER A 348 -11.70 2.85 -9.54
CA SER A 348 -10.29 2.91 -9.14
C SER A 348 -10.13 3.11 -7.62
N ARG A 349 -8.90 2.91 -7.10
CA ARG A 349 -8.51 3.20 -5.70
C ARG A 349 -9.10 2.31 -4.59
N LEU A 350 -10.03 1.41 -4.90
CA LEU A 350 -10.34 0.29 -4.02
C LEU A 350 -9.08 -0.58 -3.83
N ARG A 351 -8.82 -1.00 -2.59
CA ARG A 351 -7.77 -1.98 -2.28
C ARG A 351 -8.39 -3.27 -1.77
N ILE A 352 -7.95 -4.39 -2.32
CA ILE A 352 -8.38 -5.74 -1.93
C ILE A 352 -7.13 -6.57 -1.63
N ASP A 353 -7.00 -7.13 -0.45
CA ASP A 353 -5.83 -7.96 -0.09
C ASP A 353 -6.15 -9.44 0.08
N GLN A 354 -7.35 -9.78 0.58
CA GLN A 354 -7.76 -11.16 0.82
C GLN A 354 -9.23 -11.40 0.48
N ILE A 355 -9.52 -12.61 0.02
CA ILE A 355 -10.88 -13.12 -0.22
C ILE A 355 -11.02 -14.41 0.58
N ARG A 356 -12.16 -14.59 1.25
CA ARG A 356 -12.45 -15.80 2.04
C ARG A 356 -13.80 -16.37 1.64
N LEU A 357 -13.85 -17.66 1.39
CA LEU A 357 -15.11 -18.41 1.38
C LEU A 357 -15.22 -19.16 2.70
N GLU A 358 -16.33 -18.95 3.39
CA GLU A 358 -16.64 -19.60 4.66
C GLU A 358 -17.94 -20.40 4.50
N LYS A 359 -17.89 -21.69 4.78
CA LYS A 359 -19.06 -22.57 4.76
C LYS A 359 -19.96 -22.25 5.95
N VAL A 360 -21.25 -22.03 5.72
CA VAL A 360 -22.23 -21.57 6.73
C VAL A 360 -23.33 -22.57 7.04
#